data_AF-A0A939USG9-F1
#
_entry.id   AF-A0A939USG9-F1
#
_cell.length_a   1.000
_cell.length_b   1.000
_cell.length_c   1.000
_cell.angle_alpha   90.00
_cell.angle_beta   90.00
_cell.angle_gamma   90.00
#
_symmetry.space_group_name_H-M   'P 1'
#
loop_
_entity.id
_entity.type
_entity.pdbx_description
1 polymer ?
#
loop_
_entity_poly.entity_id
_entity_poly.type
_entity_poly.pdbx_seq_one_letter_code
_entity_poly.pdbx_strand_id
1 'polypeptide(L)'
;MIAFEDFKKKFLDKLENSAGRGTYEMLRGKTMELWLSKSGDGIENSCFKHNCLFSELYSIYKKAIELGGKMYLGATAAQGGKRIGSEDFSVDTIDAFVSMNFYGKTIGDTATRMSTYYAAILAWGGFARNCWGGYIVITPNYR
;
A
#
# COMPACT_ATOMS: atom_id res chain seq x y z
N MET A 1 0.81 -14.76 10.23
CA MET A 1 0.46 -13.32 10.37
C MET A 1 1.08 -12.68 11.61
N ILE A 2 1.92 -11.65 11.44
CA ILE A 2 2.50 -10.86 12.54
C ILE A 2 1.51 -9.86 13.15
N ALA A 3 1.75 -9.41 14.39
CA ALA A 3 0.94 -8.38 15.04
C ALA A 3 1.19 -6.98 14.46
N PHE A 4 0.25 -6.06 14.69
CA PHE A 4 0.34 -4.67 14.22
C PHE A 4 1.58 -3.93 14.74
N GLU A 5 1.89 -4.09 16.03
CA GLU A 5 3.06 -3.41 16.63
C GLU A 5 4.37 -3.94 16.04
N ASP A 6 4.49 -5.24 15.79
CA ASP A 6 5.66 -5.82 15.12
C ASP A 6 5.77 -5.36 13.67
N PHE A 7 4.64 -5.26 12.97
CA PHE A 7 4.56 -4.73 11.61
C PHE A 7 5.05 -3.28 11.55
N LYS A 8 4.55 -2.42 12.44
CA LYS A 8 4.97 -1.04 12.58
C LYS A 8 6.45 -0.95 12.94
N LYS A 9 6.91 -1.73 13.92
CA LYS A 9 8.30 -1.75 14.40
C LYS A 9 9.28 -2.01 13.26
N LYS A 10 8.98 -2.95 12.35
CA LYS A 10 9.86 -3.22 11.19
C LYS A 10 10.10 -2.01 10.31
N PHE A 11 9.09 -1.18 10.07
CA PHE A 11 9.28 0.07 9.32
C PHE A 11 10.16 1.05 10.09
N LEU A 12 9.90 1.22 11.38
CA LEU A 12 10.66 2.12 12.24
C LEU A 12 12.13 1.70 12.33
N ASP A 13 12.40 0.43 12.61
CA ASP A 13 13.76 -0.13 12.63
C ASP A 13 14.46 0.12 11.28
N LYS A 14 13.76 -0.05 10.16
CA LYS A 14 14.34 0.19 8.84
C LYS A 14 14.67 1.66 8.59
N LEU A 15 13.82 2.58 9.05
CA LEU A 15 14.09 4.02 8.98
C LEU A 15 15.27 4.40 9.87
N GLU A 16 15.32 3.91 11.12
CA GLU A 16 16.40 4.20 12.07
C GLU A 16 17.76 3.77 11.50
N ASN A 17 17.83 2.55 10.95
CA ASN A 17 19.02 2.04 10.27
C ASN A 17 19.42 2.82 9.01
N SER A 18 18.55 3.70 8.52
CA SER A 18 18.77 4.53 7.34
C SER A 18 18.79 6.03 7.68
N ALA A 19 19.17 6.39 8.92
CA ALA A 19 19.22 7.77 9.40
C ALA A 19 17.89 8.54 9.23
N GLY A 20 16.77 7.84 9.39
CA GLY A 20 15.41 8.37 9.27
C GLY A 20 14.87 8.48 7.84
N ARG A 21 15.61 8.04 6.82
CA ARG A 21 15.18 8.12 5.40
C ARG A 21 15.34 6.81 4.66
N GLY A 22 14.29 6.37 3.97
CA GLY A 22 14.31 5.23 3.06
C GLY A 22 14.28 5.67 1.60
N THR A 23 14.75 4.81 0.71
CA THR A 23 14.53 4.91 -0.73
C THR A 23 13.96 3.61 -1.28
N TYR A 24 13.12 3.73 -2.30
CA TYR A 24 12.55 2.60 -3.03
C TYR A 24 12.52 2.90 -4.53
N GLU A 25 13.10 2.03 -5.35
CA GLU A 25 13.00 2.13 -6.80
C GLU A 25 11.63 1.61 -7.26
N MET A 26 10.79 2.51 -7.74
CA MET A 26 9.48 2.17 -8.29
C MET A 26 9.63 1.33 -9.55
N LEU A 27 8.61 0.55 -9.91
CA LEU A 27 8.66 -0.34 -11.08
C LEU A 27 9.07 0.37 -12.38
N ARG A 28 8.79 1.66 -12.53
CA ARG A 28 9.17 2.46 -13.72
C ARG A 28 10.50 3.20 -13.58
N GLY A 29 11.38 2.77 -12.67
CA GLY A 29 12.73 3.32 -12.46
C GLY A 29 12.79 4.65 -11.69
N LYS A 30 11.65 5.24 -11.32
CA LYS A 30 11.63 6.44 -10.48
C LYS A 30 11.98 6.06 -9.04
N THR A 31 12.98 6.70 -8.45
CA THR A 31 13.25 6.57 -7.02
C THR A 31 12.24 7.36 -6.20
N MET A 32 11.64 6.71 -5.22
CA MET A 32 10.76 7.31 -4.22
C MET A 32 11.51 7.37 -2.89
N GLU A 33 11.58 8.56 -2.30
CA GLU A 33 12.08 8.74 -0.94
C GLU A 33 10.94 8.55 0.05
N LEU A 34 11.26 7.99 1.22
CA LEU A 34 10.34 7.61 2.28
C LEU A 34 10.84 8.15 3.62
N TRP A 35 9.95 8.66 4.46
CA TRP A 35 10.29 9.10 5.80
C TRP A 35 9.09 8.94 6.74
N LEU A 36 9.36 8.91 8.04
CA LEU A 36 8.30 8.86 9.06
C LEU A 36 7.47 10.16 8.99
N SER A 37 6.14 10.03 9.03
CA SER A 37 5.26 11.20 9.13
C SER A 37 5.57 12.02 10.38
N LYS A 38 5.28 13.32 10.35
CA LYS A 38 5.48 14.19 11.54
C LYS A 38 4.71 13.71 12.77
N SER A 39 3.56 13.08 12.56
CA SER A 39 2.72 12.47 13.60
C SER A 39 3.22 11.10 14.07
N GLY A 40 4.19 10.49 13.40
CA GLY A 40 4.75 9.18 13.78
C GLY A 40 3.80 7.98 13.54
N ASP A 41 2.74 8.19 12.78
CA ASP A 41 1.63 7.25 12.56
C ASP A 41 1.63 6.61 11.16
N GLY A 42 2.58 7.00 10.29
CA GLY A 42 2.67 6.48 8.94
C GLY A 42 3.94 6.87 8.21
N ILE A 43 3.96 6.57 6.91
CA ILE A 43 5.09 6.83 6.02
C ILE A 43 4.66 7.86 4.97
N GLU A 44 5.37 8.97 4.92
CA GLU A 44 5.27 9.96 3.86
C GLU A 44 6.26 9.63 2.72
N ASN A 45 6.01 10.18 1.53
CA ASN A 45 6.85 9.92 0.37
C ASN A 45 7.01 11.14 -0.55
N SER A 46 8.09 11.15 -1.34
CA SER A 46 8.41 12.26 -2.27
C SER A 46 7.56 12.30 -3.53
N CYS A 47 6.81 11.25 -3.85
CA CYS A 47 6.04 11.14 -5.09
C CYS A 47 4.60 11.62 -4.95
N PHE A 48 4.05 11.62 -3.74
CA PHE A 48 2.66 11.98 -3.47
C PHE A 48 2.50 12.52 -2.06
N LYS A 49 1.82 13.66 -1.94
CA LYS A 49 1.56 14.35 -0.66
C LYS A 49 0.45 13.65 0.12
N HIS A 50 0.73 12.44 0.58
CA HIS A 50 -0.16 11.64 1.41
C HIS A 50 0.64 10.85 2.44
N ASN A 51 0.14 10.84 3.67
CA ASN A 51 0.68 10.01 4.74
C ASN A 51 0.01 8.63 4.66
N CYS A 52 0.76 7.62 4.23
CA CYS A 52 0.28 6.24 4.26
C CYS A 52 0.35 5.73 5.70
N LEU A 53 -0.79 5.75 6.39
CA LEU A 53 -0.85 5.36 7.80
C LEU A 53 -0.45 3.90 7.98
N PHE A 54 0.22 3.59 9.09
CA PHE A 54 0.55 2.20 9.42
C PHE A 54 -0.69 1.33 9.51
N SER A 55 -1.81 1.86 10.00
CA SER A 55 -3.10 1.17 10.08
C SER A 55 -3.67 0.80 8.70
N GLU A 56 -3.53 1.69 7.71
CA GLU A 56 -3.93 1.44 6.32
C GLU A 56 -3.02 0.37 5.69
N LEU A 57 -1.70 0.55 5.80
CA LEU A 57 -0.69 -0.41 5.31
C LEU A 57 -0.93 -1.81 5.89
N TYR A 58 -1.16 -1.90 7.20
CA TYR A 58 -1.43 -3.16 7.88
C TYR A 58 -2.76 -3.78 7.43
N SER A 59 -3.79 -2.97 7.21
CA SER A 59 -5.09 -3.46 6.73
C SER A 59 -5.01 -4.01 5.31
N ILE A 60 -4.25 -3.36 4.43
CA ILE A 60 -3.94 -3.87 3.08
C ILE A 60 -3.18 -5.20 3.17
N TYR A 61 -2.17 -5.28 4.03
CA TYR A 61 -1.39 -6.49 4.25
C TYR A 61 -2.29 -7.66 4.74
N LYS A 62 -3.15 -7.44 5.74
CA LYS A 62 -4.11 -8.45 6.21
C LYS A 62 -5.07 -8.88 5.10
N LYS A 63 -5.64 -7.92 4.37
CA LYS A 63 -6.55 -8.22 3.26
C LYS A 63 -5.86 -9.03 2.17
N ALA A 64 -4.60 -8.73 1.87
CA ALA A 64 -3.82 -9.52 0.91
C ALA A 64 -3.59 -10.97 1.39
N ILE A 65 -3.39 -11.20 2.70
CA ILE A 65 -3.32 -12.56 3.27
C ILE A 65 -4.67 -13.28 3.12
N GLU A 66 -5.76 -12.62 3.47
CA GLU A 66 -7.13 -13.16 3.32
C GLU A 66 -7.43 -13.59 1.89
N LEU A 67 -6.90 -12.86 0.90
CA LEU A 67 -7.00 -13.16 -0.53
C LEU A 67 -6.00 -14.22 -1.03
N GLY A 68 -5.36 -14.98 -0.13
CA GLY A 68 -4.40 -16.04 -0.48
C GLY A 68 -2.98 -15.53 -0.75
N GLY A 69 -2.64 -14.35 -0.23
CA GLY A 69 -1.30 -13.75 -0.32
C GLY A 69 -1.03 -12.95 -1.59
N LYS A 70 -2.06 -12.64 -2.40
CA LYS A 70 -1.97 -11.79 -3.60
C LYS A 70 -3.12 -10.79 -3.62
N MET A 71 -2.82 -9.51 -3.86
CA MET A 71 -3.83 -8.45 -3.97
C MET A 71 -3.52 -7.52 -5.13
N TYR A 72 -4.51 -7.24 -5.98
CA TYR A 72 -4.35 -6.33 -7.11
C TYR A 72 -4.41 -4.87 -6.67
N LEU A 73 -3.68 -3.99 -7.38
CA LEU A 73 -3.63 -2.56 -7.04
C LEU A 73 -4.95 -1.86 -7.35
N GLY A 74 -5.55 -2.15 -8.52
CA GLY A 74 -6.72 -1.39 -9.04
C GLY A 74 -6.35 -0.09 -9.78
N ALA A 75 -5.05 0.23 -9.87
CA ALA A 75 -4.55 1.50 -10.41
C ALA A 75 -5.05 1.81 -11.83
N THR A 76 -5.01 0.84 -12.76
CA THR A 76 -5.45 1.04 -14.14
C THR A 76 -6.93 1.38 -14.23
N ALA A 77 -7.79 0.64 -13.52
CA ALA A 77 -9.23 0.87 -13.50
C ALA A 77 -9.56 2.23 -12.86
N ALA A 78 -8.90 2.54 -11.73
CA ALA A 78 -9.07 3.81 -11.03
C ALA A 78 -8.64 5.01 -11.90
N GLN A 79 -7.51 4.92 -12.60
CA GLN A 79 -7.03 5.94 -13.55
C GLN A 79 -7.98 6.10 -14.73
N GLY A 80 -8.53 5.01 -15.25
CA GLY A 80 -9.54 5.00 -16.30
C GLY A 80 -10.92 5.51 -15.88
N GLY A 81 -11.11 5.93 -14.63
CA GLY A 81 -12.37 6.48 -14.14
C GLY A 81 -13.48 5.45 -13.91
N LYS A 82 -13.11 4.15 -13.86
CA LYS A 82 -14.05 3.07 -13.54
C LYS A 82 -14.59 3.26 -12.12
N ARG A 83 -15.80 2.75 -11.90
CA ARG A 83 -16.47 2.81 -10.59
C ARG A 83 -16.16 1.58 -9.77
N ILE A 84 -15.99 1.76 -8.46
CA ILE A 84 -15.75 0.66 -7.53
C ILE A 84 -16.90 -0.34 -7.64
N GLY A 85 -16.57 -1.63 -7.74
CA GLY A 85 -17.54 -2.73 -7.90
C GLY A 85 -18.00 -2.97 -9.34
N SER A 86 -17.50 -2.23 -10.32
CA SER A 86 -17.72 -2.56 -11.74
C SER A 86 -16.95 -3.82 -12.16
N GLU A 87 -17.32 -4.42 -13.29
CA GLU A 87 -16.70 -5.64 -13.84
C GLU A 87 -15.17 -5.57 -13.89
N ASP A 88 -14.62 -4.40 -14.26
CA ASP A 88 -13.18 -4.16 -14.36
C ASP A 88 -12.55 -3.61 -13.07
N PHE A 89 -13.31 -3.41 -11.99
CA PHE A 89 -12.83 -2.75 -10.77
C PHE A 89 -13.41 -3.36 -9.48
N SER A 90 -12.90 -4.54 -9.14
CA SER A 90 -13.27 -5.24 -7.91
C SER A 90 -12.98 -4.43 -6.63
N VAL A 91 -13.87 -4.60 -5.64
CA VAL A 91 -13.74 -4.07 -4.28
C VAL A 91 -12.51 -4.60 -3.52
N ASP A 92 -11.97 -5.75 -3.95
CA ASP A 92 -10.80 -6.39 -3.35
C ASP A 92 -9.46 -5.85 -3.88
N THR A 93 -9.50 -4.84 -4.75
CA THR A 93 -8.28 -4.12 -5.15
C THR A 93 -7.85 -3.12 -4.08
N ILE A 94 -6.55 -2.80 -3.98
CA ILE A 94 -6.04 -1.86 -2.98
C ILE A 94 -6.73 -0.50 -3.10
N ASP A 95 -6.89 0.04 -4.31
CA ASP A 95 -7.55 1.33 -4.51
C ASP A 95 -9.00 1.33 -4.03
N ALA A 96 -9.78 0.29 -4.36
CA ALA A 96 -11.16 0.20 -3.90
C ALA A 96 -11.25 -0.02 -2.39
N PHE A 97 -10.50 -1.00 -1.87
CA PHE A 97 -10.46 -1.35 -0.46
C PHE A 97 -10.09 -0.14 0.41
N VAL A 98 -9.02 0.58 0.05
CA VAL A 98 -8.58 1.74 0.81
C VAL A 98 -9.62 2.86 0.75
N SER A 99 -10.12 3.16 -0.45
CA SER A 99 -11.12 4.21 -0.66
C SER A 99 -12.37 4.00 0.20
N MET A 100 -12.85 2.75 0.28
CA MET A 100 -14.04 2.42 1.05
C MET A 100 -13.80 2.43 2.56
N ASN A 101 -12.70 1.82 3.01
CA ASN A 101 -12.46 1.62 4.44
C ASN A 101 -11.90 2.86 5.16
N PHE A 102 -11.24 3.77 4.43
CA PHE A 102 -10.53 4.91 5.05
C PHE A 102 -10.96 6.28 4.50
N TYR A 103 -11.67 6.34 3.36
CA TYR A 103 -12.04 7.61 2.71
C TYR A 103 -13.55 7.74 2.45
N GLY A 104 -14.37 6.89 3.09
CA GLY A 104 -15.83 6.98 3.04
C GLY A 104 -16.44 6.78 1.65
N LYS A 105 -15.71 6.14 0.73
CA LYS A 105 -16.25 5.80 -0.60
C LYS A 105 -17.14 4.57 -0.53
N THR A 106 -18.03 4.45 -1.48
CA THR A 106 -18.97 3.33 -1.61
C THR A 106 -18.91 2.71 -3.00
N ILE A 107 -19.57 1.56 -3.19
CA ILE A 107 -19.72 0.94 -4.51
C ILE A 107 -20.41 1.95 -5.44
N GLY A 108 -19.89 2.13 -6.66
CA GLY A 108 -20.33 3.16 -7.60
C GLY A 108 -19.51 4.46 -7.58
N ASP A 109 -18.72 4.71 -6.54
CA ASP A 109 -17.81 5.85 -6.49
C ASP A 109 -16.53 5.64 -7.32
N THR A 110 -15.80 6.73 -7.55
CA THR A 110 -14.40 6.65 -8.01
C THR A 110 -13.45 6.53 -6.83
N ALA A 111 -12.35 5.80 -7.01
CA ALA A 111 -11.33 5.58 -5.99
C ALA A 111 -10.33 6.74 -5.88
N THR A 112 -9.58 6.78 -4.77
CA THR A 112 -8.60 7.81 -4.44
C THR A 112 -7.28 7.72 -5.23
N ARG A 113 -7.01 6.60 -5.91
CA ARG A 113 -5.84 6.37 -6.80
C ARG A 113 -4.49 6.42 -6.06
N MET A 114 -4.38 5.70 -4.95
CA MET A 114 -3.21 5.70 -4.07
C MET A 114 -2.49 4.34 -3.99
N SER A 115 -3.05 3.29 -4.61
CA SER A 115 -2.55 1.91 -4.49
C SER A 115 -1.07 1.72 -4.81
N THR A 116 -0.51 2.48 -5.75
CA THR A 116 0.91 2.38 -6.13
C THR A 116 1.86 2.74 -5.00
N TYR A 117 1.49 3.71 -4.15
CA TYR A 117 2.33 4.17 -3.05
C TYR A 117 2.29 3.18 -1.88
N TYR A 118 1.10 2.68 -1.53
CA TYR A 118 0.96 1.60 -0.55
C TYR A 118 1.74 0.34 -0.97
N ALA A 119 1.62 -0.07 -2.24
CA ALA A 119 2.33 -1.23 -2.76
C ALA A 119 3.85 -1.08 -2.67
N ALA A 120 4.37 0.11 -2.99
CA ALA A 120 5.79 0.41 -2.91
C ALA A 120 6.30 0.49 -1.46
N ILE A 121 5.53 1.07 -0.53
CA ILE A 121 5.90 1.12 0.88
C ILE A 121 5.88 -0.28 1.51
N LEU A 122 4.86 -1.09 1.22
CA LEU A 122 4.81 -2.50 1.69
C LEU A 122 5.98 -3.31 1.13
N ALA A 123 6.39 -3.06 -0.12
CA ALA A 123 7.55 -3.70 -0.71
C ALA A 123 8.85 -3.22 -0.08
N TRP A 124 8.98 -1.92 0.18
CA TRP A 124 10.10 -1.35 0.92
C TRP A 124 10.20 -1.94 2.33
N GLY A 125 9.09 -2.12 3.04
CA GLY A 125 9.06 -2.78 4.36
C GLY A 125 9.38 -4.28 4.33
N GLY A 126 9.45 -4.90 3.16
CA GLY A 126 9.71 -6.33 2.98
C GLY A 126 8.50 -7.23 3.22
N PHE A 127 7.31 -6.66 3.47
CA PHE A 127 6.07 -7.40 3.72
C PHE A 127 5.47 -7.98 2.45
N ALA A 128 5.73 -7.33 1.32
CA ALA A 128 5.26 -7.80 0.03
C ALA A 128 6.33 -7.60 -1.05
N ARG A 129 6.09 -8.16 -2.22
CA ARG A 129 6.77 -7.81 -3.46
C ARG A 129 5.79 -7.06 -4.35
N ASN A 130 6.17 -5.86 -4.79
CA ASN A 130 5.43 -5.11 -5.80
C ASN A 130 5.75 -5.68 -7.19
N CYS A 131 4.75 -6.16 -7.92
CA CYS A 131 4.95 -6.94 -9.14
C CYS A 131 4.53 -6.14 -10.38
N TRP A 132 5.31 -6.31 -11.45
CA TRP A 132 4.87 -6.01 -12.80
C TRP A 132 3.56 -6.78 -13.09
N GLY A 133 2.54 -6.08 -13.59
CA GLY A 133 1.18 -6.60 -13.72
C GLY A 133 0.16 -6.00 -12.72
N GLY A 134 0.60 -5.10 -11.83
CA GLY A 134 -0.33 -4.32 -11.01
C GLY A 134 -0.91 -5.09 -9.83
N TYR A 135 -0.07 -5.87 -9.13
CA TYR A 135 -0.44 -6.53 -7.88
C TYR A 135 0.74 -6.61 -6.91
N ILE A 136 0.44 -6.86 -5.63
CA ILE A 136 1.41 -7.25 -4.61
C ILE A 136 1.31 -8.74 -4.32
N VAL A 137 2.41 -9.34 -3.87
CA VAL A 137 2.44 -10.70 -3.32
C VAL A 137 3.08 -10.65 -1.93
N ILE A 138 2.41 -11.17 -0.91
CA ILE A 138 2.94 -11.23 0.45
C ILE A 138 4.14 -12.17 0.49
N THR A 139 5.22 -11.67 1.10
CA THR A 139 6.47 -12.42 1.29
C THR A 139 6.20 -13.68 2.13
N PRO A 140 6.74 -14.86 1.77
CA PRO A 140 6.40 -16.14 2.41
C PRO A 140 6.50 -16.14 3.95
N ASN A 141 7.52 -15.49 4.51
CA ASN A 141 7.74 -15.42 5.97
C ASN A 141 6.69 -14.59 6.72
N TYR A 142 5.86 -13.83 5.99
CA TYR A 142 4.80 -12.99 6.53
C TYR A 142 3.41 -13.48 6.12
N ARG A 143 3.27 -14.68 5.56
CA ARG A 143 1.95 -15.27 5.31
C ARG A 143 1.28 -15.75 6.61
#